data_AF-A0A2D0KWC5-F1
#
_entry.id   AF-A0A2D0KWC5-F1
#
_cell.length_a   1.000
_cell.length_b   1.000
_cell.length_c   1.000
_cell.angle_alpha   90.00
_cell.angle_beta   90.00
_cell.angle_gamma   90.00
#
_symmetry.space_group_name_H-M   'P 1'
#
loop_
_entity.id
_entity.type
_entity.pdbx_description
1 polymer ?
#
loop_
_entity_poly.entity_id
_entity_poly.type
_entity_poly.pdbx_seq_one_letter_code
_entity_poly.pdbx_strand_id
1 'polypeptide(L)' 'MSKKLIEFSAELEITDFCKNGEGKAVAFGKVFNDSKNRFPDGSEIITSLVHNTETYEADGYIKTQNSVYKIRHPNK' A
#
# COMPACT_ATOMS: atom_id res chain seq x y z
N MET A 1 22.87 11.39 5.86
CA MET A 1 21.44 10.99 5.91
C MET A 1 21.32 9.64 5.23
N SER A 2 21.26 8.56 6.00
CA SER A 2 21.06 7.21 5.50
C SER A 2 19.68 7.10 4.86
N LYS A 3 19.60 6.99 3.53
CA LYS A 3 18.38 6.55 2.84
C LYS A 3 18.09 5.14 3.36
N LYS A 4 17.19 5.00 4.32
CA LYS A 4 16.69 3.71 4.75
C LYS A 4 16.06 3.08 3.52
N LEU A 5 16.65 1.99 3.02
CA LEU A 5 16.13 1.27 1.86
C LEU A 5 14.79 0.69 2.30
N ILE A 6 13.68 1.22 1.79
CA ILE A 6 12.36 0.66 2.05
C ILE A 6 12.23 -0.54 1.12
N GLU A 7 12.15 -1.73 1.70
CA GLU A 7 11.85 -2.94 0.95
C GLU A 7 10.35 -3.05 0.74
N PHE A 8 9.91 -2.82 -0.51
CA PHE A 8 8.52 -2.98 -0.89
C PHE A 8 8.20 -4.46 -1.05
N SER A 9 7.12 -4.89 -0.41
CA SER A 9 6.62 -6.26 -0.55
C SER A 9 5.86 -6.45 -1.86
N ALA A 10 5.18 -5.41 -2.32
CA ALA A 10 4.41 -5.38 -3.56
C ALA A 10 4.16 -3.93 -4.00
N GLU A 11 3.57 -3.76 -5.18
CA GLU A 11 2.98 -2.52 -5.65
C GLU A 11 1.46 -2.57 -5.43
N LEU A 12 0.84 -1.42 -5.14
CA LEU A 12 -0.60 -1.30 -4.96
C LEU A 12 -1.14 -0.12 -5.77
N GLU A 13 -2.04 -0.41 -6.70
CA GLU A 13 -2.89 0.59 -7.35
C GLU A 13 -4.11 0.81 -6.47
N ILE A 14 -4.15 1.95 -5.77
CA ILE A 14 -5.24 2.27 -4.84
C ILE A 14 -6.50 2.61 -5.64
N THR A 15 -7.58 1.90 -5.37
CA THR A 15 -8.91 2.18 -5.94
C THR A 15 -9.81 2.94 -4.96
N ASP A 16 -9.65 2.71 -3.66
CA ASP A 16 -10.37 3.42 -2.61
C ASP A 16 -9.57 3.43 -1.29
N PHE A 17 -9.84 4.40 -0.42
CA PHE A 17 -9.19 4.54 0.88
C PHE A 17 -10.21 4.91 1.95
N CYS A 18 -10.50 3.97 2.85
CA CYS A 18 -11.52 4.16 3.88
C CYS A 18 -10.85 4.43 5.23
N LYS A 19 -11.14 5.61 5.79
CA LYS A 19 -10.67 6.05 7.11
C LYS A 19 -11.86 6.22 8.06
N ASN A 20 -11.74 5.67 9.27
CA ASN A 20 -12.74 5.86 10.31
C ASN A 20 -12.43 7.09 11.19
N GLY A 21 -13.39 7.50 12.02
CA GLY A 21 -13.24 8.65 12.93
C GLY A 21 -12.19 8.49 14.03
N GLU A 22 -11.61 7.30 14.21
CA GLU A 22 -10.55 7.00 15.18
C GLU A 22 -9.14 7.04 14.56
N GLY A 23 -9.02 7.44 13.28
CA GLY A 23 -7.73 7.49 12.58
C GLY A 23 -7.22 6.13 12.09
N LYS A 24 -8.05 5.08 12.13
CA LYS A 24 -7.75 3.79 11.50
C LYS A 24 -8.18 3.86 10.04
N ALA A 25 -7.34 3.36 9.13
CA ALA A 25 -7.68 3.29 7.73
C ALA A 25 -7.26 1.97 7.08
N VAL A 26 -7.94 1.62 5.99
CA VAL A 26 -7.62 0.52 5.09
C VAL A 26 -7.63 1.04 3.65
N ALA A 27 -6.77 0.47 2.81
CA ALA A 27 -6.75 0.75 1.38
C ALA A 27 -7.36 -0.41 0.61
N PHE A 28 -8.14 -0.09 -0.41
CA PHE A 28 -8.63 -1.01 -1.42
C PHE A 28 -7.81 -0.79 -2.68
N GLY A 29 -7.49 -1.85 -3.39
CA GLY A 29 -6.70 -1.69 -4.61
C GLY A 29 -6.36 -2.99 -5.30
N LYS A 30 -5.61 -2.86 -6.39
CA LYS A 30 -5.04 -3.98 -7.15
C LYS A 30 -3.56 -4.12 -6.83
N VAL A 31 -3.15 -5.33 -6.44
CA VAL A 31 -1.76 -5.63 -6.10
C VAL A 31 -0.99 -6.12 -7.32
N PHE A 32 0.29 -5.74 -7.41
CA PHE A 32 1.20 -6.14 -8.49
C PHE A 32 2.59 -6.42 -7.92
N ASN A 33 3.39 -7.22 -8.63
CA ASN A 33 4.79 -7.47 -8.30
C ASN A 33 4.97 -7.94 -6.83
N ASP A 34 4.06 -8.79 -6.33
CA ASP A 34 4.13 -9.28 -4.95
C ASP A 34 5.30 -10.25 -4.79
N SER A 35 6.38 -9.76 -4.19
CA SER A 35 7.62 -10.51 -3.93
C SER A 35 7.41 -11.78 -3.09
N LYS A 36 6.29 -11.85 -2.36
CA LYS A 36 5.90 -13.00 -1.53
C LYS A 36 5.00 -14.00 -2.25
N ASN A 37 4.63 -13.75 -3.52
CA ASN A 37 3.73 -14.59 -4.33
C ASN A 37 2.41 -14.96 -3.62
N ARG A 38 1.87 -14.05 -2.80
CA ARG A 38 0.61 -14.26 -2.07
C ARG A 38 -0.59 -14.00 -2.98
N PHE A 39 -0.43 -13.09 -3.94
CA PHE A 39 -1.49 -12.65 -4.84
C PHE A 39 -0.96 -12.58 -6.28
N PRO A 40 -1.75 -13.05 -7.27
CA PRO A 40 -1.49 -12.77 -8.68
C PRO A 40 -1.55 -11.27 -8.98
N ASP A 41 -0.81 -10.85 -10.01
CA ASP A 41 -0.86 -9.47 -10.50
C ASP A 41 -2.27 -9.06 -10.93
N GLY A 42 -2.70 -7.88 -10.49
CA GLY A 42 -4.03 -7.34 -10.74
C GLY A 42 -5.11 -7.81 -9.78
N SER A 43 -4.79 -8.65 -8.79
CA SER A 43 -5.76 -9.12 -7.80
C SER A 43 -6.27 -7.97 -6.93
N GLU A 44 -7.58 -7.90 -6.75
CA GLU A 44 -8.20 -6.94 -5.85
C GLU A 44 -8.02 -7.37 -4.39
N ILE A 45 -7.49 -6.47 -3.57
CA ILE A 45 -7.25 -6.70 -2.15
C ILE A 45 -7.77 -5.56 -1.29
N ILE A 46 -8.02 -5.88 -0.02
CA ILE A 46 -8.19 -4.91 1.06
C ILE A 46 -6.97 -5.05 1.95
N THR A 47 -6.26 -3.95 2.22
CA THR A 47 -5.10 -4.00 3.10
C THR A 47 -5.52 -4.21 4.55
N SER A 48 -4.57 -4.68 5.36
CA SER A 48 -4.68 -4.49 6.81
C SER A 48 -4.53 -3.01 7.17
N LEU A 49 -4.67 -2.68 8.46
CA LEU A 49 -4.60 -1.30 8.96
C LEU A 49 -3.35 -0.58 8.46
N VAL A 50 -3.59 0.56 7.83
CA VAL A 50 -2.55 1.46 7.35
C VAL A 50 -1.99 2.24 8.54
N HIS A 51 -0.67 2.29 8.64
CA HIS A 51 0.05 2.97 9.72
C HIS A 51 0.41 4.41 9.37
N ASN A 52 0.64 4.70 8.09
CA ASN A 52 0.99 6.03 7.60
C ASN A 52 -0.21 6.72 6.92
N THR A 53 -1.37 6.69 7.58
CA THR A 53 -2.65 7.15 7.01
C THR A 53 -2.63 8.60 6.55
N GLU A 54 -1.89 9.47 7.23
CA GLU A 54 -1.82 10.90 6.90
C GLU A 54 -0.74 11.24 5.88
N THR A 55 0.23 10.35 5.68
CA THR A 55 1.44 10.64 4.89
C THR A 55 1.63 9.73 3.69
N TYR A 56 0.81 8.69 3.51
CA TYR A 56 1.01 7.66 2.48
C TYR A 56 1.16 8.22 1.06
N GLU A 57 0.41 9.26 0.70
CA GLU A 57 0.51 9.92 -0.61
C GLU A 57 1.86 10.63 -0.80
N ALA A 58 2.30 11.40 0.21
CA ALA A 58 3.57 12.11 0.18
C ALA A 58 4.77 11.16 0.27
N ASP A 59 4.60 10.07 1.03
CA ASP A 59 5.56 8.98 1.19
C ASP A 59 5.70 8.15 -0.10
N GLY A 60 4.64 8.08 -0.91
CA GLY A 60 4.56 7.23 -2.11
C GLY A 60 4.39 5.74 -1.82
N TYR A 61 4.03 5.37 -0.58
CA TYR A 61 3.82 3.97 -0.17
C TYR A 61 2.79 3.85 0.96
N ILE A 62 2.13 2.70 1.04
CA ILE A 62 1.30 2.30 2.17
C ILE A 62 2.07 1.32 3.05
N LYS A 63 2.18 1.64 4.34
CA LYS A 63 2.74 0.73 5.35
C LYS A 63 1.62 0.12 6.18
N THR A 64 1.63 -1.20 6.24
CA THR A 64 0.77 -2.00 7.13
C THR A 64 1.62 -2.80 8.11
N GLN A 65 0.98 -3.56 8.99
CA GLN A 65 1.69 -4.39 9.97
C GLN A 65 2.65 -5.39 9.31
N ASN A 66 2.26 -5.99 8.18
CA ASN A 66 2.96 -7.14 7.59
C ASN A 66 3.55 -6.87 6.19
N SER A 67 3.31 -5.68 5.63
CA SER A 67 3.67 -5.36 4.25
C SER A 67 3.84 -3.87 4.03
N VAL A 68 4.75 -3.53 3.13
CA VAL A 68 4.90 -2.18 2.60
C VAL A 68 4.58 -2.23 1.11
N TYR A 69 3.58 -1.48 0.69
CA TYR A 69 3.12 -1.43 -0.69
C TYR A 69 3.59 -0.12 -1.33
N LYS A 70 4.33 -0.18 -2.42
CA LYS A 70 4.63 1.01 -3.22
C LYS A 70 3.37 1.45 -3.95
N ILE A 71 3.01 2.73 -3.90
CA ILE A 71 1.85 3.22 -4.64
C ILE A 71 2.18 3.19 -6.13
N ARG A 72 1.32 2.52 -6.89
CA ARG A 72 1.36 2.47 -8.34
C ARG A 72 0.25 3.35 -8.88
N HIS A 73 0.60 4.21 -9.82
CA HIS A 73 -0.38 4.94 -10.61
C HIS A 73 -0.52 4.21 -11.95
N PRO A 74 -1.75 3.94 -12.43
CA PRO A 74 -1.92 3.50 -13.80
C PRO A 74 -1.38 4.63 -14.70
N ASN A 75 -0.43 4.32 -15.57
CA ASN A 75 0.04 5.28 -16.55
C ASN A 75 -1.18 5.74 -17.36
N LYS A 76 -1.42 7.05 -17.36
CA LYS A 76 -2.42 7.70 -18.23
C LYS A 76 -2.10 7.48 -19.70
#